data_AF-A0A421AYI3-F1
#
_entry.id   AF-A0A421AYI3-F1
#
_cell.length_a   1.000
_cell.length_b   1.000
_cell.length_c   1.000
_cell.angle_alpha   90.00
_cell.angle_beta   90.00
_cell.angle_gamma   90.00
#
_symmetry.space_group_name_H-M   'P 1'
#
loop_
_entity.id
_entity.type
_entity.pdbx_description
1 polymer ?
#
loop_
_entity_poly.entity_id
_entity_poly.type
_entity_poly.pdbx_seq_one_letter_code
_entity_poly.pdbx_strand_id
1 'polypeptide(L)'
;MFVGAIVYGRGASNHLGRPYGLDQTQVAELVRVALTDHAAPVTQMIAATLRQLRAASPGLRLVVSFADTTQGHHGGIYQAGNWIYTGTTDPHTLSYVVHGREIHGRSLRHLAVARGPGETAEEFVRRTIDPHVRSITTPTLKHRYLYPLDRAMRRQLLDRARPYPTRLEVSPRA
;
A
#
# COMPACT_ATOMS: atom_id res chain seq x y z
N MET A 1 -28.32 2.87 6.64
CA MET A 1 -27.28 1.97 7.18
C MET A 1 -25.94 2.33 6.55
N PHE A 2 -24.85 2.30 7.31
CA PHE A 2 -23.50 2.54 6.78
C PHE A 2 -22.91 1.24 6.21
N VAL A 3 -22.40 1.29 4.98
CA VAL A 3 -21.85 0.11 4.27
C VAL A 3 -20.33 0.01 4.37
N GLY A 4 -19.64 1.14 4.57
CA GLY A 4 -18.18 1.15 4.63
C GLY A 4 -17.55 2.41 4.02
N ALA A 5 -16.25 2.34 3.77
CA ALA A 5 -15.46 3.47 3.30
C ALA A 5 -14.43 3.08 2.23
N ILE A 6 -14.23 4.02 1.29
CA ILE A 6 -13.13 4.06 0.32
C ILE A 6 -12.31 5.30 0.68
N VAL A 7 -11.04 5.10 1.06
CA VAL A 7 -10.21 6.15 1.64
C VAL A 7 -9.02 6.44 0.73
N TYR A 8 -8.83 7.71 0.42
CA TYR A 8 -7.65 8.23 -0.27
C TYR A 8 -6.79 9.03 0.71
N GLY A 9 -5.47 8.98 0.55
CA GLY A 9 -4.54 9.75 1.37
C GLY A 9 -3.20 9.96 0.68
N ARG A 10 -2.24 10.58 1.38
CA ARG A 10 -0.87 10.80 0.83
C ARG A 10 0.00 9.54 0.82
N GLY A 11 -0.51 8.44 1.37
CA GLY A 11 0.24 7.21 1.58
C GLY A 11 1.26 7.30 2.71
N ALA A 12 1.91 6.16 2.99
CA ALA A 12 2.91 6.09 4.07
C ALA A 12 4.28 6.67 3.70
N SER A 13 4.54 6.87 2.41
CA SER A 13 5.80 7.38 1.86
C SER A 13 5.58 8.72 1.18
N ASN A 14 6.34 9.73 1.59
CA ASN A 14 6.41 11.04 0.91
C ASN A 14 7.07 10.95 -0.49
N HIS A 15 7.52 9.77 -0.91
CA HIS A 15 8.18 9.53 -2.19
C HIS A 15 7.28 8.83 -3.22
N LEU A 16 5.99 8.64 -2.91
CA LEU A 16 5.04 7.92 -3.76
C LEU A 16 5.02 8.40 -5.23
N GLY A 17 5.11 9.73 -5.44
CA GLY A 17 5.06 10.35 -6.76
C GLY A 17 6.38 10.38 -7.53
N ARG A 18 7.53 10.24 -6.84
CA ARG A 18 8.87 10.42 -7.43
C ARG A 18 9.14 9.53 -8.64
N PRO A 19 8.77 8.23 -8.66
CA PRO A 19 9.00 7.36 -9.81
C PRO A 19 8.27 7.81 -11.09
N TYR A 20 7.28 8.71 -10.94
CA TYR A 20 6.42 9.21 -12.00
C TYR A 20 6.65 10.70 -12.28
N GLY A 21 7.66 11.32 -11.65
CA GLY A 21 7.94 12.75 -11.80
C GLY A 21 6.86 13.65 -11.19
N LEU A 22 6.19 13.17 -10.14
CA LEU A 22 5.11 13.89 -9.45
C LEU A 22 5.53 14.32 -8.05
N ASP A 23 5.09 15.51 -7.65
CA ASP A 23 5.17 15.95 -6.26
C ASP A 23 4.02 15.38 -5.40
N GLN A 24 4.07 15.62 -4.08
CA GLN A 24 3.10 15.06 -3.12
C GLN A 24 1.67 15.61 -3.28
N THR A 25 1.50 16.76 -3.94
CA THR A 25 0.19 17.38 -4.22
C THR A 25 -0.47 16.81 -5.47
N GLN A 26 0.29 16.12 -6.32
CA GLN A 26 -0.17 15.56 -7.59
C GLN A 26 -0.48 14.06 -7.53
N VAL A 27 -0.22 13.41 -6.40
CA VAL A 27 -0.42 11.97 -6.22
C VAL A 27 -1.18 11.67 -4.94
N ALA A 28 -2.08 10.69 -5.01
CA ALA A 28 -2.74 10.10 -3.85
C ALA A 28 -2.59 8.58 -3.86
N GLU A 29 -2.72 7.97 -2.69
CA GLU A 29 -2.86 6.52 -2.53
C GLU A 29 -4.33 6.20 -2.23
N LEU A 30 -4.89 5.18 -2.88
CA LEU A 30 -6.09 4.50 -2.40
C LEU A 30 -5.66 3.54 -1.28
N VAL A 31 -5.75 4.02 -0.04
CA VAL A 31 -5.16 3.38 1.16
C VAL A 31 -6.07 2.34 1.79
N ARG A 32 -7.40 2.43 1.57
CA ARG A 32 -8.36 1.50 2.14
C ARG A 32 -9.59 1.38 1.26
N VAL A 33 -10.02 0.14 1.07
CA VAL A 33 -11.37 -0.21 0.65
C VAL A 33 -11.88 -1.18 1.71
N ALA A 34 -12.86 -0.75 2.50
CA ALA A 34 -13.47 -1.54 3.56
C ALA A 34 -14.98 -1.40 3.43
N LEU A 35 -15.60 -2.37 2.78
CA LEU A 35 -17.03 -2.40 2.48
C LEU A 35 -17.60 -3.70 3.04
N THR A 36 -18.82 -3.65 3.58
CA THR A 36 -19.60 -4.81 4.03
C THR A 36 -20.67 -5.14 2.98
N ASP A 37 -21.91 -5.41 3.37
CA ASP A 37 -22.99 -5.78 2.45
C ASP A 37 -23.30 -4.64 1.46
N HIS A 38 -22.84 -4.82 0.22
CA HIS A 38 -22.95 -3.83 -0.84
C HIS A 38 -23.62 -4.40 -2.09
N ALA A 39 -24.55 -3.64 -2.67
CA ALA A 39 -25.33 -4.09 -3.83
C ALA A 39 -24.58 -3.99 -5.17
N ALA A 40 -23.58 -3.10 -5.26
CA ALA A 40 -22.82 -2.87 -6.48
C ALA A 40 -21.45 -3.56 -6.45
N PRO A 41 -20.81 -3.85 -7.58
CA PRO A 41 -19.41 -4.28 -7.61
C PRO A 41 -18.49 -3.22 -7.00
N VAL A 42 -17.48 -3.65 -6.22
CA VAL A 42 -16.48 -2.77 -5.59
C VAL A 42 -15.79 -1.86 -6.62
N THR A 43 -15.46 -2.39 -7.79
CA THR A 43 -14.87 -1.63 -8.90
C THR A 43 -15.75 -0.47 -9.37
N GLN A 44 -17.07 -0.66 -9.41
CA GLN A 44 -18.01 0.40 -9.79
C GLN A 44 -18.03 1.52 -8.73
N MET A 45 -18.00 1.16 -7.45
CA MET A 45 -17.91 2.14 -6.36
C MET A 45 -16.60 2.92 -6.42
N ILE A 46 -15.46 2.25 -6.64
CA ILE A 46 -14.15 2.90 -6.83
C ILE A 46 -14.19 3.85 -8.04
N ALA A 47 -14.79 3.44 -9.15
CA ALA A 47 -14.90 4.30 -10.34
C ALA A 47 -15.71 5.57 -10.04
N ALA A 48 -16.78 5.46 -9.25
CA ALA A 48 -17.57 6.62 -8.82
C ALA A 48 -16.76 7.56 -7.91
N THR A 49 -16.03 7.03 -6.93
CA THR A 49 -15.23 7.85 -6.01
C THR A 49 -14.03 8.49 -6.70
N LEU A 50 -13.41 7.84 -7.68
CA LEU A 50 -12.34 8.43 -8.49
C LEU A 50 -12.83 9.64 -9.31
N ARG A 51 -14.07 9.59 -9.83
CA ARG A 51 -14.67 10.76 -10.52
C ARG A 51 -14.87 11.93 -9.55
N GLN A 52 -15.37 11.66 -8.35
CA GLN A 52 -15.54 12.67 -7.31
C GLN A 52 -14.20 13.25 -6.87
N LEU A 53 -13.18 12.41 -6.64
CA LEU A 53 -11.84 12.83 -6.26
C LEU A 53 -11.21 13.74 -7.32
N ARG A 54 -11.32 13.37 -8.60
CA ARG A 54 -10.80 14.20 -9.70
C ARG A 54 -11.47 15.57 -9.75
N ALA A 55 -12.78 15.63 -9.52
CA ALA A 55 -13.53 16.89 -9.51
C ALA A 55 -13.14 17.77 -8.30
N ALA A 56 -13.00 17.17 -7.13
CA ALA A 56 -12.65 17.87 -5.90
C ALA A 56 -11.17 18.26 -5.79
N SER A 57 -10.29 17.62 -6.58
CA SER A 57 -8.84 17.82 -6.50
C SER A 57 -8.22 17.87 -7.90
N PRO A 58 -8.43 18.97 -8.66
CA PRO A 58 -8.00 19.09 -10.05
C PRO A 58 -6.48 19.03 -10.24
N GLY A 59 -5.70 19.28 -9.19
CA GLY A 59 -4.23 19.13 -9.21
C GLY A 59 -3.74 17.67 -9.12
N LEU A 60 -4.58 16.73 -8.71
CA LEU A 60 -4.21 15.31 -8.66
C LEU A 60 -4.14 14.73 -10.07
N ARG A 61 -3.02 14.05 -10.35
CA ARG A 61 -2.72 13.46 -11.65
C ARG A 61 -2.72 11.94 -11.62
N LEU A 62 -2.44 11.35 -10.46
CA LEU A 62 -2.26 9.91 -10.30
C LEU A 62 -2.81 9.42 -8.96
N VAL A 63 -3.52 8.28 -9.00
CA VAL A 63 -3.79 7.46 -7.81
C VAL A 63 -2.99 6.18 -7.88
N VAL A 64 -2.29 5.84 -6.80
CA VAL A 64 -1.57 4.57 -6.63
C VAL A 64 -2.33 3.68 -5.68
N SER A 65 -2.33 2.37 -5.91
CA SER A 65 -2.78 1.40 -4.91
C SER A 65 -1.92 0.15 -4.92
N PHE A 66 -1.89 -0.53 -3.78
CA PHE A 66 -1.11 -1.73 -3.57
C PHE A 66 -2.04 -2.88 -3.14
N ALA A 67 -1.89 -4.05 -3.76
CA ALA A 67 -2.57 -5.27 -3.35
C ALA A 67 -1.54 -6.20 -2.68
N ASP A 68 -1.80 -6.55 -1.42
CA ASP A 68 -0.89 -7.35 -0.59
C ASP A 68 -0.99 -8.84 -0.92
N THR A 69 0.08 -9.43 -1.47
CA THR A 69 0.04 -10.83 -1.90
C THR A 69 -0.03 -11.78 -0.71
N THR A 70 0.41 -11.37 0.48
CA THR A 70 0.34 -12.20 1.70
C THR A 70 -1.11 -12.46 2.15
N GLN A 71 -2.05 -11.63 1.68
CA GLN A 71 -3.49 -11.76 1.92
C GLN A 71 -4.23 -12.42 0.74
N GLY A 72 -3.50 -12.97 -0.24
CA GLY A 72 -4.09 -13.50 -1.48
C GLY A 72 -4.66 -12.41 -2.39
N HIS A 73 -4.35 -11.13 -2.13
CA HIS A 73 -4.84 -10.03 -2.95
C HIS A 73 -4.01 -9.91 -4.23
N HIS A 74 -4.54 -10.48 -5.32
CA HIS A 74 -3.99 -10.27 -6.66
C HIS A 74 -4.38 -8.90 -7.24
N GLY A 75 -5.39 -8.21 -6.69
CA GLY A 75 -5.83 -6.89 -7.15
C GLY A 75 -6.96 -6.88 -8.17
N GLY A 76 -7.81 -7.92 -8.20
CA GLY A 76 -8.91 -8.05 -9.18
C GLY A 76 -9.83 -6.83 -9.30
N ILE A 77 -10.10 -6.12 -8.21
CA ILE A 77 -10.92 -4.88 -8.24
C ILE A 77 -10.27 -3.76 -9.05
N TYR A 78 -8.93 -3.72 -9.14
CA TYR A 78 -8.16 -2.76 -9.92
C TYR A 78 -8.05 -3.21 -11.39
N GLN A 79 -7.88 -4.51 -11.62
CA GLN A 79 -7.84 -5.10 -12.96
C GLN A 79 -9.17 -4.86 -13.70
N ALA A 80 -10.30 -5.14 -13.05
CA ALA A 80 -11.63 -4.87 -13.59
C ALA A 80 -11.87 -3.36 -13.87
N GLY A 81 -11.14 -2.49 -13.17
CA GLY A 81 -11.20 -1.04 -13.33
C GLY A 81 -10.21 -0.48 -14.37
N ASN A 82 -9.53 -1.32 -15.14
CA ASN A 82 -8.50 -0.92 -16.12
C ASN A 82 -7.37 -0.06 -15.52
N TRP A 83 -7.00 -0.33 -14.26
CA TRP A 83 -5.82 0.29 -13.64
C TRP A 83 -4.55 -0.27 -14.29
N ILE A 84 -3.53 0.56 -14.49
CA ILE A 84 -2.26 0.13 -15.07
C ILE A 84 -1.48 -0.66 -14.01
N TYR A 85 -1.26 -1.94 -14.25
CA TYR A 85 -0.41 -2.76 -13.40
C TYR A 85 1.07 -2.58 -13.77
N THR A 86 1.94 -2.44 -12.78
CA THR A 86 3.37 -2.12 -13.00
C THR A 86 4.32 -3.09 -12.32
N GLY A 87 3.85 -4.31 -12.04
CA GLY A 87 4.62 -5.32 -11.32
C GLY A 87 4.47 -5.20 -9.81
N THR A 88 5.35 -5.89 -9.10
CA THR A 88 5.41 -5.91 -7.65
C THR A 88 6.42 -4.91 -7.09
N THR A 89 6.25 -4.52 -5.83
CA THR A 89 7.27 -3.79 -5.07
C THR A 89 8.44 -4.70 -4.69
N ASP A 90 9.57 -4.10 -4.30
CA ASP A 90 10.71 -4.83 -3.72
C ASP A 90 10.24 -5.66 -2.50
N PRO A 91 10.58 -6.96 -2.43
CA PRO A 91 9.91 -7.93 -1.58
C PRO A 91 10.16 -7.85 -0.07
N HIS A 92 10.93 -6.92 0.48
CA HIS A 92 11.43 -7.08 1.85
C HIS A 92 11.20 -5.89 2.75
N THR A 93 10.43 -6.10 3.82
CA THR A 93 10.33 -5.15 4.94
C THR A 93 11.13 -5.70 6.12
N LEU A 94 11.95 -4.83 6.72
CA LEU A 94 12.64 -5.12 7.96
C LEU A 94 11.63 -5.12 9.12
N SER A 95 11.35 -6.31 9.63
CA SER A 95 10.51 -6.56 10.80
C SER A 95 11.37 -7.03 11.98
N TYR A 96 10.78 -7.09 13.16
CA TYR A 96 11.46 -7.50 14.39
C TYR A 96 10.57 -8.45 15.18
N VAL A 97 11.15 -9.46 15.81
CA VAL A 97 10.44 -10.31 16.77
C VAL A 97 10.74 -9.78 18.17
N VAL A 98 9.71 -9.33 18.88
CA VAL A 98 9.79 -8.85 20.28
C VAL A 98 8.81 -9.66 21.12
N HIS A 99 9.29 -10.34 22.15
CA HIS A 99 8.57 -11.30 22.98
C HIS A 99 7.79 -12.34 22.16
N GLY A 100 8.43 -12.85 21.11
CA GLY A 100 7.82 -13.83 20.19
C GLY A 100 6.79 -13.25 19.22
N ARG A 101 6.53 -11.94 19.22
CA ARG A 101 5.59 -11.28 18.29
C ARG A 101 6.34 -10.50 17.22
N GLU A 102 5.93 -10.67 15.95
CA GLU A 102 6.45 -9.87 14.85
C GLU A 102 5.87 -8.44 14.90
N ILE A 103 6.74 -7.44 14.82
CA ILE A 103 6.39 -6.02 14.74
C ILE A 103 7.18 -5.32 13.63
N HIS A 104 6.56 -4.30 13.02
CA HIS A 104 7.21 -3.46 12.01
C HIS A 104 8.28 -2.57 12.63
N GLY A 105 9.34 -2.21 11.88
CA GLY A 105 10.40 -1.32 12.38
C GLY A 105 9.92 0.07 12.86
N ARG A 106 8.76 0.54 12.38
CA ARG A 106 8.10 1.74 12.94
C ARG A 106 7.66 1.53 14.39
N SER A 107 7.04 0.39 14.69
CA SER A 107 6.61 0.04 16.05
C SER A 107 7.81 -0.13 16.98
N LEU A 108 8.89 -0.75 16.50
CA LEU A 108 10.15 -0.85 17.26
C LEU A 108 10.68 0.55 17.64
N ARG A 109 10.67 1.50 16.70
CA ARG A 109 11.09 2.89 16.98
C ARG A 109 10.20 3.60 18.00
N HIS A 110 8.91 3.26 18.06
CA HIS A 110 8.01 3.76 19.10
C HIS A 110 8.31 3.17 20.48
N LEU A 111 8.74 1.92 20.56
CA LEU A 111 9.22 1.33 21.81
C LEU A 111 10.53 1.97 22.28
N ALA A 112 11.36 2.39 21.33
CA ALA A 112 12.68 2.98 21.57
C ALA A 112 12.71 4.51 21.47
N VAL A 113 11.67 5.20 21.97
CA VAL A 113 11.61 6.68 21.96
C VAL A 113 12.62 7.29 22.94
N ALA A 114 12.92 6.62 24.04
CA ALA A 114 13.85 7.07 25.09
C ALA A 114 15.31 6.64 24.84
N ARG A 115 15.65 6.20 23.62
CA ARG A 115 17.00 5.72 23.30
C ARG A 115 18.02 6.87 23.24
N GLY A 116 19.26 6.56 23.58
CA GLY A 116 20.35 7.54 23.53
C GLY A 116 20.78 7.92 22.11
N PRO A 117 21.52 9.04 21.94
CA PRO A 117 22.16 9.36 20.67
C PRO A 117 23.08 8.23 20.21
N GLY A 118 22.96 7.81 18.94
CA GLY A 118 23.77 6.73 18.37
C GLY A 118 23.29 5.31 18.71
N GLU A 119 22.39 5.14 19.68
CA GLU A 119 21.75 3.85 19.96
C GLU A 119 20.66 3.57 18.91
N THR A 120 20.68 2.38 18.33
CA THR A 120 19.63 1.91 17.45
C THR A 120 18.39 1.53 18.25
N ALA A 121 17.23 1.53 17.59
CA ALA A 121 15.99 1.10 18.23
C ALA A 121 16.06 -0.38 18.68
N GLU A 122 16.80 -1.22 17.95
CA GLU A 122 16.99 -2.63 18.31
C GLU A 122 17.85 -2.78 19.56
N GLU A 123 18.97 -2.06 19.67
CA GLU A 123 19.85 -2.09 20.85
C GLU A 123 19.11 -1.64 22.11
N PHE A 124 18.34 -0.54 22.02
CA PHE A 124 17.53 -0.07 23.14
C PHE A 124 16.51 -1.13 23.59
N VAL A 125 15.74 -1.69 22.65
CA VAL A 125 14.74 -2.72 22.95
C VAL A 125 15.40 -3.97 23.53
N ARG A 126 16.57 -4.36 22.99
CA ARG A 126 17.36 -5.49 23.49
C ARG A 126 17.76 -5.32 24.95
N ARG A 127 18.20 -4.11 25.31
CA ARG A 127 18.68 -3.79 26.66
C ARG A 127 17.55 -3.61 27.67
N THR A 128 16.38 -3.11 27.26
CA THR A 128 15.35 -2.60 28.18
C THR A 128 14.03 -3.36 28.18
N ILE A 129 13.68 -4.02 27.07
CA ILE A 129 12.36 -4.62 26.87
C ILE A 129 12.49 -6.12 26.64
N ASP A 130 13.21 -6.54 25.60
CA ASP A 130 13.37 -7.95 25.24
C ASP A 130 14.81 -8.27 24.81
N PRO A 131 15.61 -8.96 25.65
CA PRO A 131 16.98 -9.35 25.30
C PRO A 131 17.06 -10.28 24.09
N HIS A 132 15.97 -10.97 23.74
CA HIS A 132 15.89 -11.90 22.61
C HIS A 132 15.35 -11.26 21.33
N VAL A 133 15.23 -9.93 21.29
CA VAL A 133 14.82 -9.22 20.07
C VAL A 133 15.73 -9.63 18.91
N ARG A 134 15.15 -9.77 17.72
CA ARG A 134 15.91 -10.04 16.50
C ARG A 134 15.22 -9.39 15.32
N SER A 135 16.01 -8.88 14.39
CA SER A 135 15.52 -8.50 13.07
C SER A 135 15.20 -9.74 12.24
N ILE A 136 14.13 -9.64 11.46
CA ILE A 136 13.75 -10.62 10.45
C ILE A 136 13.40 -9.88 9.16
N THR A 137 13.58 -10.56 8.03
CA THR A 137 13.13 -10.06 6.74
C THR A 137 11.79 -10.70 6.42
N THR A 138 10.73 -9.90 6.37
CA THR A 138 9.39 -10.40 6.05
C THR A 138 9.06 -10.11 4.59
N PRO A 139 8.64 -11.12 3.81
CA PRO A 139 8.15 -10.91 2.46
C PRO A 139 6.92 -10.00 2.45
N THR A 140 7.03 -8.81 1.87
CA THR A 140 5.92 -7.86 1.71
C THR A 140 5.73 -7.54 0.24
N LEU A 141 5.69 -8.57 -0.59
CA LEU A 141 5.45 -8.43 -2.01
C LEU A 141 4.04 -7.84 -2.21
N LYS A 142 3.94 -6.71 -2.90
CA LYS A 142 2.66 -6.08 -3.21
C LYS A 142 2.56 -5.79 -4.69
N HIS A 143 1.45 -6.16 -5.31
CA HIS A 143 1.13 -5.74 -6.67
C HIS A 143 0.84 -4.24 -6.68
N ARG A 144 1.43 -3.50 -7.62
CA ARG A 144 1.25 -2.05 -7.76
C ARG A 144 0.36 -1.70 -8.95
N TYR A 145 -0.71 -0.98 -8.66
CA TYR A 145 -1.71 -0.52 -9.61
C TYR A 145 -1.76 1.01 -9.66
N LEU A 146 -1.89 1.56 -10.87
CA LEU A 146 -1.86 2.98 -11.14
C LEU A 146 -3.12 3.42 -11.89
N TYR A 147 -3.78 4.46 -11.38
CA TYR A 147 -4.93 5.08 -12.02
C TYR A 147 -4.59 6.52 -12.45
N PRO A 148 -4.28 6.76 -13.74
CA PRO A 148 -4.05 8.11 -14.23
C PRO A 148 -5.37 8.89 -14.24
N LEU A 149 -5.36 10.10 -13.67
CA LEU A 149 -6.52 11.00 -13.61
C LEU A 149 -6.57 11.95 -14.83
N ASP A 150 -5.48 12.08 -15.56
CA ASP A 150 -5.39 12.86 -16.79
C ASP A 150 -4.79 12.06 -17.96
N ARG A 151 -5.08 12.51 -19.20
CA ARG A 151 -4.63 11.81 -20.42
C ARG A 151 -3.11 11.84 -20.60
N ALA A 152 -2.42 12.88 -20.16
CA ALA A 152 -0.97 12.98 -20.28
C ALA A 152 -0.28 11.96 -19.36
N MET A 153 -0.76 11.84 -18.11
CA MET A 153 -0.32 10.85 -17.15
C MET A 153 -0.59 9.43 -17.64
N ARG A 154 -1.76 9.18 -18.25
CA ARG A 154 -2.05 7.87 -18.86
C ARG A 154 -1.01 7.52 -19.91
N ARG A 155 -0.72 8.42 -20.86
CA ARG A 155 0.29 8.18 -21.92
C ARG A 155 1.66 7.88 -21.33
N GLN A 156 2.11 8.65 -20.34
CA GLN A 156 3.41 8.47 -19.68
C GLN A 156 3.56 7.10 -18.99
N LEU A 157 2.44 6.53 -18.49
CA LEU A 157 2.48 5.29 -17.71
C LEU A 157 2.29 4.01 -18.53
N LEU A 158 1.80 4.10 -19.78
CA LEU A 158 1.51 2.93 -20.60
C LEU A 158 2.76 2.07 -20.87
N ASP A 159 3.93 2.69 -21.05
CA ASP A 159 5.20 1.98 -21.28
C ASP A 159 5.65 1.15 -20.05
N ARG A 160 5.05 1.41 -18.88
CA ARG A 160 5.32 0.69 -17.63
C ARG A 160 4.30 -0.42 -17.38
N ALA A 161 3.28 -0.54 -18.24
CA ALA A 161 2.22 -1.53 -18.09
C ALA A 161 2.80 -2.94 -18.21
N ARG A 162 2.35 -3.82 -17.32
CA ARG A 162 2.65 -5.25 -17.34
C ARG A 162 1.35 -6.04 -17.42
N PRO A 163 1.38 -7.28 -17.94
CA PRO A 163 0.22 -8.17 -17.89
C PRO A 163 -0.28 -8.35 -16.46
N TYR A 164 -1.61 -8.40 -16.28
CA TYR A 164 -2.20 -8.59 -14.97
C TYR A 164 -1.81 -9.96 -14.38
N PRO A 165 -1.55 -10.03 -13.06
CA PRO A 165 -1.34 -11.30 -12.40
C PRO A 165 -2.66 -12.09 -12.38
N THR A 166 -2.57 -13.40 -12.59
CA THR A 166 -3.69 -14.31 -12.39
C THR A 166 -4.04 -14.39 -10.92
N ARG A 167 -5.30 -14.73 -10.63
CA ARG A 167 -5.73 -15.05 -9.28
C ARG A 167 -5.02 -16.32 -8.85
N LEU A 168 -4.15 -16.23 -7.85
CA LEU A 168 -3.63 -17.41 -7.17
C LEU A 168 -4.79 -18.11 -6.46
N GLU A 169 -4.93 -19.41 -6.65
CA GLU A 169 -5.84 -20.22 -5.84
C GLU A 169 -5.30 -20.22 -4.40
N VAL A 170 -6.00 -19.52 -3.51
CA VAL A 170 -5.70 -19.62 -2.08
C VAL A 170 -6.33 -20.93 -1.62
N SER A 171 -5.53 -21.98 -1.48
CA SER A 171 -5.98 -23.20 -0.80
C SER A 171 -6.45 -22.78 0.61
N PRO A 172 -7.66 -23.16 1.05
CA PRO A 172 -8.11 -22.85 2.39
C PRO A 172 -7.06 -23.42 3.35
N ARG A 173 -6.50 -22.57 4.22
CA ARG A 173 -5.65 -23.07 5.30
C ARG A 173 -6.46 -24.14 6.06
N ALA A 174 -5.94 -25.36 6.07
CA ALA A 174 -6.44 -26.48 6.88
C ALA A 174 -6.41 -26.13 8.37
#